data_AF-A0A9E3PPC0-F1
#
_entry.id   AF-A0A9E3PPC0-F1
#
_cell.length_a   1.000
_cell.length_b   1.000
_cell.length_c   1.000
_cell.angle_alpha   90.00
_cell.angle_beta   90.00
_cell.angle_gamma   90.00
#
_symmetry.space_group_name_H-M   'P 1'
#
loop_
_entity.id
_entity.type
_entity.pdbx_description
1 polymer ?
#
loop_
_entity_poly.entity_id
_entity_poly.type
_entity_poly.pdbx_seq_one_letter_code
_entity_poly.pdbx_strand_id
1 'polypeptide(L)'
;MRIIIIAAATLLTLAGCERGGNAPAAAANALAETDADEAAASPADPALLAALLPSYPGARQVRDGRGEGAVSGSLAFATPDPPRRVAEFYADAAHRAGFVVDIPETTGLLVTMAANNEDGGLVSLTATRVGDVTEVQIMAAAGGR
;
A
#
# COMPACT_ATOMS: atom_id res chain seq x y z
N MET A 1 43.09 -32.01 -24.43
CA MET A 1 43.32 -32.61 -25.76
C MET A 1 42.17 -32.17 -26.67
N ARG A 2 42.46 -31.34 -27.71
CA ARG A 2 41.68 -31.06 -28.96
C ARG A 2 40.30 -30.38 -28.79
N ILE A 3 40.09 -29.06 -29.03
CA ILE A 3 40.09 -28.24 -30.28
C ILE A 3 39.13 -28.86 -31.36
N ILE A 4 38.06 -28.25 -31.91
CA ILE A 4 37.94 -27.21 -32.98
C ILE A 4 36.40 -27.02 -33.25
N ILE A 5 35.78 -25.83 -33.12
CA ILE A 5 35.43 -24.76 -34.12
C ILE A 5 34.44 -25.15 -35.24
N ILE A 6 33.40 -24.31 -35.50
CA ILE A 6 32.86 -23.76 -36.77
C ILE A 6 31.54 -23.01 -36.41
N ALA A 7 31.40 -21.68 -36.37
CA ALA A 7 31.57 -20.61 -37.37
C ALA A 7 30.35 -20.38 -38.29
N ALA A 8 29.80 -19.15 -38.27
CA ALA A 8 29.21 -18.35 -39.38
C ALA A 8 28.14 -17.37 -38.82
N ALA A 9 28.46 -16.08 -38.64
CA ALA A 9 28.32 -14.97 -39.63
C ALA A 9 26.84 -14.56 -39.81
N THR A 10 26.42 -13.29 -39.65
CA THR A 10 26.77 -12.10 -40.46
C THR A 10 26.20 -10.86 -39.74
N LEU A 11 27.00 -9.90 -39.23
CA LEU A 11 27.43 -8.66 -39.89
C LEU A 11 26.28 -7.82 -40.53
N LEU A 12 25.92 -6.70 -39.92
CA LEU A 12 25.88 -5.42 -40.63
C LEU A 12 26.15 -4.23 -39.68
N THR A 13 27.14 -3.46 -40.09
CA THR A 13 27.74 -2.28 -39.48
C THR A 13 27.08 -1.01 -40.04
N LEU A 14 27.02 0.09 -39.28
CA LEU A 14 27.37 1.48 -39.68
C LEU A 14 27.01 2.41 -38.50
N ALA A 15 27.99 2.91 -37.74
CA ALA A 15 28.81 4.10 -38.00
C ALA A 15 28.05 5.43 -37.78
N GLY A 16 28.20 5.97 -36.57
CA GLY A 16 28.04 7.39 -36.25
C GLY A 16 29.14 7.78 -35.26
N CYS A 17 30.23 8.34 -35.78
CA CYS A 17 31.31 8.94 -34.99
C CYS A 17 31.01 10.42 -34.78
N GLU A 18 30.92 10.89 -33.53
CA GLU A 18 31.42 12.22 -33.09
C GLU A 18 31.80 12.06 -31.61
N ARG A 19 33.09 11.93 -31.26
CA ARG A 19 34.08 12.99 -31.03
C ARG A 19 33.71 13.89 -29.85
N GLY A 20 34.33 13.63 -28.70
CA GLY A 20 34.34 14.55 -27.57
C GLY A 20 34.85 13.87 -26.30
N GLY A 21 36.11 14.12 -25.95
CA GLY A 21 36.73 13.55 -24.77
C GLY A 21 36.06 13.98 -23.46
N ASN A 22 35.93 13.03 -22.54
CA ASN A 22 36.22 13.24 -21.13
C ASN A 22 36.26 11.87 -20.45
N ALA A 23 37.32 11.62 -19.68
CA ALA A 23 37.35 10.52 -18.73
C ALA A 23 36.23 10.69 -17.70
N PRO A 24 35.73 9.59 -17.12
CA PRO A 24 35.29 9.62 -15.74
C PRO A 24 36.16 8.70 -14.90
N ALA A 25 36.96 9.35 -14.05
CA ALA A 25 37.31 8.81 -12.76
C ALA A 25 36.02 8.60 -11.94
N ALA A 26 36.03 7.53 -11.14
CA ALA A 26 35.39 7.41 -9.84
C ALA A 26 33.91 7.81 -9.67
N ALA A 27 33.16 6.83 -9.14
CA ALA A 27 32.01 6.99 -8.26
C ALA A 27 30.74 7.58 -8.90
N ALA A 28 29.73 6.75 -9.04
CA ALA A 28 28.53 6.87 -8.21
C ALA A 28 27.62 5.67 -8.45
N ASN A 29 27.13 5.10 -7.35
CA ASN A 29 25.97 4.24 -7.33
C ASN A 29 24.80 4.93 -8.03
N ALA A 30 24.38 4.42 -9.18
CA ALA A 30 23.07 4.71 -9.77
C ALA A 30 22.22 3.44 -9.62
N LEU A 31 21.88 3.12 -8.38
CA LEU A 31 20.76 2.25 -8.07
C LEU A 31 19.52 3.13 -7.99
N ALA A 32 18.59 2.88 -8.90
CA ALA A 32 17.15 3.10 -8.76
C ALA A 32 16.75 4.46 -8.17
N GLU A 33 16.65 5.46 -9.04
CA GLU A 33 15.53 6.41 -8.92
C GLU A 33 14.28 5.62 -9.29
N THR A 34 13.74 4.89 -8.31
CA THR A 34 12.35 4.50 -8.34
C THR A 34 11.60 5.82 -8.26
N ASP A 35 10.94 6.19 -9.36
CA ASP A 35 9.85 7.16 -9.37
C ASP A 35 9.04 6.95 -8.09
N ALA A 36 9.29 7.81 -7.11
CA ALA A 36 8.34 8.13 -6.09
C ALA A 36 7.20 8.85 -6.84
N ASP A 37 6.39 8.06 -7.53
CA ASP A 37 4.99 8.36 -7.74
C ASP A 37 4.42 8.44 -6.33
N GLU A 38 4.59 9.64 -5.77
CA GLU A 38 3.90 10.14 -4.61
C GLU A 38 2.42 10.05 -4.97
N ALA A 39 1.87 8.86 -4.73
CA ALA A 39 0.46 8.56 -4.82
C ALA A 39 -0.23 9.57 -3.90
N ALA A 40 -0.64 10.68 -4.50
CA ALA A 40 -1.37 11.74 -3.86
C ALA A 40 -2.66 11.13 -3.32
N ALA A 41 -2.64 10.79 -2.03
CA ALA A 41 -3.80 10.34 -1.28
C ALA A 41 -4.96 11.35 -1.47
N SER A 42 -6.22 10.88 -1.50
CA SER A 42 -7.35 11.46 -2.27
C SER A 42 -8.70 11.76 -1.51
N PRO A 43 -9.40 12.98 -1.55
CA PRO A 43 -9.85 13.81 -0.36
C PRO A 43 -10.65 12.92 0.57
N ALA A 44 -10.04 12.39 1.63
CA ALA A 44 -10.79 11.44 2.45
C ALA A 44 -12.14 12.00 2.86
N ASP A 45 -13.24 11.32 2.49
CA ASP A 45 -14.56 11.66 2.98
C ASP A 45 -14.79 10.91 4.30
N PRO A 46 -14.54 11.56 5.46
CA PRO A 46 -14.72 10.92 6.75
C PRO A 46 -16.20 10.58 7.01
N ALA A 47 -17.14 11.24 6.33
CA ALA A 47 -18.57 10.94 6.48
C ALA A 47 -18.90 9.56 5.88
N LEU A 48 -18.20 9.15 4.83
CA LEU A 48 -18.38 7.85 4.20
C LEU A 48 -17.83 6.73 5.08
N LEU A 49 -16.66 6.93 5.69
CA LEU A 49 -16.12 6.00 6.69
C LEU A 49 -17.01 5.91 7.94
N ALA A 50 -17.50 7.04 8.44
CA ALA A 50 -18.40 7.07 9.60
C ALA A 50 -19.78 6.46 9.29
N ALA A 51 -20.23 6.53 8.04
CA ALA A 51 -21.45 5.86 7.58
C ALA A 51 -21.25 4.35 7.41
N LEU A 52 -20.06 3.90 6.99
CA LEU A 52 -19.78 2.49 6.72
C LEU A 52 -19.32 1.71 7.96
N LEU A 53 -18.54 2.33 8.86
CA LEU A 53 -17.90 1.66 9.98
C LEU A 53 -18.11 2.41 11.30
N PRO A 54 -18.48 1.72 12.39
CA PRO A 54 -18.61 2.33 13.70
C PRO A 54 -17.25 2.74 14.27
N SER A 55 -17.24 3.78 15.11
CA SER A 55 -16.04 4.17 15.87
C SER A 55 -15.63 3.05 16.84
N TYR A 56 -14.32 2.78 16.92
CA TYR A 56 -13.80 1.77 17.85
C TYR A 56 -13.89 2.26 19.31
N PRO A 57 -14.40 1.44 20.24
CA PRO A 57 -14.52 1.83 21.65
C PRO A 57 -13.13 2.04 22.27
N GLY A 58 -12.92 3.21 22.89
CA GLY A 58 -11.63 3.54 23.50
C GLY A 58 -10.56 4.04 22.52
N ALA A 59 -10.93 4.29 21.25
CA ALA A 59 -10.06 4.95 20.29
C ALA A 59 -9.64 6.34 20.79
N ARG A 60 -8.32 6.58 20.82
CA ARG A 60 -7.75 7.92 20.90
C ARG A 60 -7.37 8.33 19.48
N GLN A 61 -8.05 9.33 18.93
CA GLN A 61 -7.85 9.77 17.55
C GLN A 61 -6.44 10.36 17.38
N VAL A 62 -5.66 9.82 16.44
CA VAL A 62 -4.25 10.19 16.24
C VAL A 62 -4.10 11.14 15.05
N ARG A 63 -4.92 11.00 13.99
CA ARG A 63 -4.96 11.91 12.84
C ARG A 63 -6.18 11.64 11.95
N ASP A 64 -6.84 12.70 11.49
CA ASP A 64 -7.73 12.65 10.33
C ASP A 64 -6.93 13.04 9.08
N GLY A 65 -6.62 12.07 8.22
CA GLY A 65 -5.88 12.30 6.98
C GLY A 65 -6.83 12.54 5.80
N ARG A 66 -7.05 13.80 5.43
CA ARG A 66 -7.76 14.22 4.21
C ARG A 66 -6.76 14.50 3.10
N GLY A 67 -6.26 13.51 2.37
CA GLY A 67 -5.65 13.78 1.03
C GLY A 67 -6.72 13.68 -0.05
N GLU A 68 -6.64 14.41 -1.23
CA GLU A 68 -7.38 14.89 -2.49
C GLU A 68 -7.73 14.09 -3.85
N GLY A 69 -8.97 13.86 -4.35
CA GLY A 69 -9.38 13.15 -5.62
C GLY A 69 -10.20 11.78 -5.74
N ALA A 70 -10.59 10.99 -4.73
CA ALA A 70 -11.43 9.76 -4.84
C ALA A 70 -12.43 9.56 -3.67
N VAL A 71 -13.49 8.74 -3.85
CA VAL A 71 -14.55 8.43 -2.86
C VAL A 71 -14.05 7.51 -1.74
N SER A 72 -12.91 7.83 -1.15
CA SER A 72 -12.20 6.96 -0.22
C SER A 72 -11.83 7.66 1.06
N GLY A 73 -12.24 7.16 2.22
CA GLY A 73 -11.89 7.71 3.54
C GLY A 73 -10.65 7.04 4.15
N SER A 74 -9.91 7.76 5.01
CA SER A 74 -8.90 7.16 5.91
C SER A 74 -9.10 7.61 7.36
N LEU A 75 -8.97 6.68 8.31
CA LEU A 75 -9.06 6.92 9.75
C LEU A 75 -7.83 6.33 10.45
N ALA A 76 -7.19 7.11 11.32
CA ALA A 76 -6.08 6.63 12.15
C ALA A 76 -6.32 6.91 13.64
N PHE A 77 -6.16 5.88 14.48
CA PHE A 77 -6.33 5.99 15.93
C PHE A 77 -5.45 5.01 16.68
N ALA A 78 -5.33 5.21 18.00
CA ALA A 78 -4.63 4.30 18.90
C ALA A 78 -5.57 3.73 19.97
N THR A 79 -5.34 2.48 20.38
CA THR A 79 -6.09 1.79 21.43
C THR A 79 -5.15 0.92 22.28
N PRO A 80 -5.40 0.72 23.59
CA PRO A 80 -4.64 -0.24 24.39
C PRO A 80 -4.91 -1.71 24.01
N ASP A 81 -6.01 -1.98 23.30
CA ASP A 81 -6.41 -3.33 22.90
C ASP A 81 -5.42 -4.00 21.93
N PRO A 82 -5.35 -5.34 21.90
CA PRO A 82 -4.47 -6.04 20.97
C PRO A 82 -4.94 -5.91 19.51
N PRO A 83 -4.02 -5.90 18.51
CA PRO A 83 -4.36 -5.72 17.09
C PRO A 83 -5.45 -6.66 16.58
N ARG A 84 -5.40 -7.93 17.01
CA ARG A 84 -6.39 -8.94 16.63
C ARG A 84 -7.82 -8.58 17.04
N ARG A 85 -8.01 -8.03 18.24
CA ARG A 85 -9.33 -7.63 18.74
C ARG A 85 -9.90 -6.47 17.92
N VAL A 86 -9.03 -5.55 17.50
CA VAL A 86 -9.41 -4.46 16.60
C VAL A 86 -9.84 -5.00 15.24
N ALA A 87 -9.04 -5.89 14.65
CA ALA A 87 -9.38 -6.50 13.37
C ALA A 87 -10.71 -7.27 13.42
N GLU A 88 -10.95 -8.06 14.47
CA GLU A 88 -12.22 -8.79 14.68
C GLU A 88 -13.42 -7.83 14.78
N PHE A 89 -13.30 -6.72 15.51
CA PHE A 89 -14.36 -5.71 15.60
C PHE A 89 -14.73 -5.12 14.23
N TYR A 90 -13.73 -4.78 13.42
CA TYR A 90 -13.98 -4.19 12.10
C TYR A 90 -14.37 -5.23 11.05
N ALA A 91 -13.91 -6.48 11.17
CA ALA A 91 -14.40 -7.58 10.35
C ALA A 91 -15.91 -7.77 10.56
N ASP A 92 -16.36 -7.81 11.82
CA ASP A 92 -17.78 -7.92 12.15
C ASP A 92 -18.58 -6.72 11.64
N ALA A 93 -18.02 -5.51 11.72
CA ALA A 93 -18.67 -4.32 11.19
C ALA A 93 -18.77 -4.33 9.67
N ALA A 94 -17.69 -4.66 8.97
CA ALA A 94 -17.65 -4.77 7.52
C ALA A 94 -18.62 -5.86 7.01
N HIS A 95 -18.66 -7.01 7.69
CA HIS A 95 -19.60 -8.09 7.37
C HIS A 95 -21.07 -7.64 7.52
N ARG A 96 -21.42 -6.91 8.59
CA ARG A 96 -22.77 -6.32 8.74
C ARG A 96 -23.09 -5.28 7.68
N ALA A 97 -22.08 -4.60 7.13
CA ALA A 97 -22.22 -3.64 6.04
C ALA A 97 -22.23 -4.30 4.65
N GLY A 98 -22.24 -5.64 4.56
CA GLY A 98 -22.32 -6.39 3.30
C GLY A 98 -20.98 -6.58 2.60
N PHE A 99 -19.86 -6.34 3.29
CA PHE A 99 -18.54 -6.68 2.78
C PHE A 99 -18.19 -8.15 3.06
N VAL A 100 -17.54 -8.79 2.10
CA VAL A 100 -16.85 -10.06 2.27
C VAL A 100 -15.47 -9.74 2.83
N VAL A 101 -15.18 -10.26 4.03
CA VAL A 101 -13.92 -10.01 4.73
C VAL A 101 -12.95 -11.14 4.41
N ASP A 102 -11.77 -10.79 3.92
CA ASP A 102 -10.66 -11.73 3.76
C ASP A 102 -10.10 -12.11 5.13
N ILE A 103 -9.54 -13.33 5.23
CA ILE A 103 -8.96 -13.82 6.48
C ILE A 103 -7.89 -12.83 6.95
N PRO A 104 -8.00 -12.27 8.18
CA PRO A 104 -7.00 -11.35 8.68
C PRO A 104 -5.63 -12.01 8.69
N GLU A 105 -4.66 -11.40 8.03
CA GLU A 105 -3.29 -11.88 8.04
C GLU A 105 -2.56 -11.30 9.24
N THR A 106 -1.86 -12.16 9.98
CA THR A 106 -1.05 -11.75 11.13
C THR A 106 0.41 -11.98 10.82
N THR A 107 1.18 -10.90 10.77
CA THR A 107 2.63 -10.92 10.55
C THR A 107 3.33 -10.30 11.76
N GLY A 108 3.74 -11.13 12.72
CA GLY A 108 4.37 -10.68 13.95
C GLY A 108 3.43 -9.82 14.81
N LEU A 109 3.71 -8.52 14.88
CA LEU A 109 2.92 -7.52 15.63
C LEU A 109 1.90 -6.76 14.77
N LEU A 110 1.87 -7.07 13.47
CA LEU A 110 1.00 -6.47 12.47
C LEU A 110 -0.17 -7.40 12.18
N VAL A 111 -1.38 -6.85 12.18
CA VAL A 111 -2.58 -7.51 11.65
C VAL A 111 -3.11 -6.67 10.51
N THR A 112 -3.27 -7.29 9.35
CA THR A 112 -3.90 -6.68 8.17
C THR A 112 -5.20 -7.39 7.87
N MET A 113 -6.18 -6.64 7.41
CA MET A 113 -7.48 -7.15 6.98
C MET A 113 -7.88 -6.39 5.72
N ALA A 114 -8.40 -7.12 4.74
CA ALA A 114 -9.07 -6.55 3.59
C ALA A 114 -10.52 -7.02 3.57
N ALA A 115 -11.41 -6.19 3.05
CA ALA A 115 -12.78 -6.55 2.79
C ALA A 115 -13.26 -5.84 1.53
N ASN A 116 -14.11 -6.50 0.75
CA ASN A 116 -14.67 -5.95 -0.49
C ASN A 116 -16.17 -6.24 -0.60
N ASN A 117 -16.89 -5.52 -1.45
CA ASN A 117 -18.29 -5.80 -1.73
C ASN A 117 -18.58 -5.86 -3.24
N GLU A 118 -19.77 -6.31 -3.62
CA GLU A 118 -20.18 -6.44 -5.02
C GLU A 118 -20.33 -5.09 -5.75
N ASP A 119 -20.46 -4.00 -5.01
CA ASP A 119 -20.50 -2.64 -5.53
C ASP A 119 -19.10 -2.11 -5.90
N GLY A 120 -18.03 -2.87 -5.59
CA GLY A 120 -16.64 -2.48 -5.82
C GLY A 120 -16.04 -1.66 -4.68
N GLY A 121 -16.73 -1.58 -3.54
CA GLY A 121 -16.22 -0.98 -2.32
C GLY A 121 -15.10 -1.82 -1.71
N LEU A 122 -14.13 -1.15 -1.12
CA LEU A 122 -12.95 -1.75 -0.51
C LEU A 122 -12.77 -1.18 0.90
N VAL A 123 -12.37 -2.03 1.85
CA VAL A 123 -11.94 -1.64 3.20
C VAL A 123 -10.63 -2.36 3.47
N SER A 124 -9.58 -1.62 3.81
CA SER A 124 -8.33 -2.16 4.30
C SER A 124 -8.07 -1.64 5.71
N LEU A 125 -7.73 -2.53 6.63
CA LEU A 125 -7.32 -2.21 7.98
C LEU A 125 -5.92 -2.74 8.22
N THR A 126 -5.12 -1.91 8.87
CA THR A 126 -3.78 -2.23 9.35
C THR A 126 -3.72 -1.88 10.83
N ALA A 127 -3.47 -2.86 11.68
CA ALA A 127 -3.30 -2.68 13.12
C ALA A 127 -1.92 -3.17 13.55
N THR A 128 -1.12 -2.28 14.15
CA THR A 128 0.26 -2.56 14.55
C THR A 128 0.42 -2.34 16.04
N ARG A 129 1.01 -3.30 16.76
CA ARG A 129 1.40 -3.08 18.16
C ARG A 129 2.68 -2.26 18.23
N VAL A 130 2.61 -1.09 18.88
CA VAL A 130 3.74 -0.18 19.13
C VAL A 130 3.82 0.06 20.64
N GLY A 131 4.73 -0.67 21.31
CA GLY A 131 4.82 -0.67 22.78
C GLY A 131 3.52 -1.18 23.42
N ASP A 132 2.91 -0.35 24.26
CA ASP A 132 1.70 -0.68 25.02
C ASP A 132 0.39 -0.32 24.31
N VAL A 133 0.48 0.25 23.11
CA VAL A 133 -0.68 0.65 22.32
C VAL A 133 -0.67 -0.04 20.96
N THR A 134 -1.85 -0.15 20.38
CA THR A 134 -2.06 -0.56 19.01
C THR A 134 -2.46 0.65 18.20
N GLU A 135 -1.65 0.95 17.20
CA GLU A 135 -1.95 1.95 16.18
C GLU A 135 -2.74 1.29 15.06
N VAL A 136 -3.83 1.94 14.65
CA VAL A 136 -4.78 1.41 13.68
C VAL A 136 -4.92 2.42 12.57
N GLN A 137 -4.77 1.96 11.34
CA GLN A 137 -5.05 2.71 10.13
C GLN A 137 -6.11 1.95 9.33
N ILE A 138 -7.20 2.64 9.01
CA ILE A 138 -8.29 2.12 8.20
C ILE A 138 -8.36 2.99 6.96
N MET A 139 -8.50 2.35 5.81
CA MET A 139 -8.81 3.01 4.55
C MET A 139 -10.04 2.33 4.00
N ALA A 140 -11.01 3.09 3.54
CA ALA A 140 -12.18 2.59 2.85
C ALA A 140 -12.34 3.35 1.54
N ALA A 141 -12.80 2.69 0.49
CA ALA A 141 -13.16 3.30 -0.78
C ALA A 141 -14.55 2.81 -1.16
N ALA A 142 -15.43 3.73 -1.57
CA ALA A 142 -16.68 3.34 -2.21
C ALA A 142 -16.39 2.87 -3.63
N GLY A 143 -17.09 1.81 -4.06
CA GLY A 143 -17.04 1.37 -5.44
C GLY A 143 -17.80 2.34 -6.33
N GLY A 144 -17.20 2.67 -7.48
CA GLY A 144 -17.86 3.46 -8.51
C GLY A 144 -18.77 2.57 -9.34
N ARG A 145 -20.08 2.73 -9.15
CA ARG A 145 -21.10 2.25 -10.11
C ARG A 145 -21.68 3.42 -10.87
#